data_AF-A0A2D9LW34-F1
#
_entry.id   AF-A0A2D9LW34-F1
#
_cell.length_a   1.000
_cell.length_b   1.000
_cell.length_c   1.000
_cell.angle_alpha   90.00
_cell.angle_beta   90.00
_cell.angle_gamma   90.00
#
_symmetry.space_group_name_H-M   'P 1'
#
loop_
_entity.id
_entity.type
_entity.pdbx_description
1 polymer ?
#
loop_
_entity_poly.entity_id
_entity_poly.type
_entity_poly.pdbx_seq_one_letter_code
_entity_poly.pdbx_strand_id
1 'polypeptide(L)' 'MGPFLAYRTDPNVAHYQDWEDYTRADAERFIGGVDSMNPNVPGEWFQYAIEVKSTGQIIGDLGVLTLAYDPR' A
#
# COMPACT_ATOMS: atom_id res chain seq x y z
N MET A 1 -4.70 10.71 -1.48
CA MET A 1 -4.32 10.80 -0.06
C MET A 1 -5.48 10.51 0.90
N GLY A 2 -6.58 11.29 0.88
CA GLY A 2 -7.70 11.13 1.83
C GLY A 2 -8.27 9.69 1.95
N PRO A 3 -8.63 9.03 0.85
CA PRO A 3 -9.13 7.65 0.89
C PRO A 3 -8.11 6.63 1.41
N PHE A 4 -6.83 6.76 1.05
CA PHE A 4 -5.75 5.88 1.51
C PHE A 4 -5.49 6.03 3.01
N LEU A 5 -5.44 7.28 3.50
CA LEU A 5 -5.27 7.55 4.93
C LEU A 5 -6.43 6.98 5.73
N ALA A 6 -7.68 7.23 5.29
CA ALA A 6 -8.88 6.72 5.96
C ALA A 6 -8.86 5.19 6.13
N TYR A 7 -8.43 4.47 5.09
CA TYR A 7 -8.25 3.02 5.14
C TYR A 7 -7.15 2.59 6.12
N ARG A 8 -5.95 3.19 6.05
CA ARG A 8 -4.82 2.82 6.92
C ARG A 8 -5.03 3.19 8.40
N THR A 9 -5.91 4.15 8.68
CA THR A 9 -6.32 4.54 10.04
C THR A 9 -7.52 3.78 10.58
N ASP A 10 -8.15 2.91 9.78
CA ASP A 10 -9.26 2.09 10.26
C ASP A 10 -8.73 1.12 11.34
N PRO A 11 -9.24 1.17 12.59
CA PRO A 11 -8.77 0.29 13.66
C PRO A 11 -8.91 -1.20 13.33
N ASN A 12 -9.90 -1.59 12.52
CA ASN A 12 -10.09 -2.97 12.10
C ASN A 12 -9.00 -3.42 11.12
N VAL A 13 -8.44 -2.49 10.33
CA VAL A 13 -7.31 -2.76 9.44
C VAL A 13 -6.02 -2.72 10.24
N ALA A 14 -5.82 -1.67 11.05
CA ALA A 14 -4.64 -1.48 11.88
C ALA A 14 -4.39 -2.68 12.81
N HIS A 15 -5.44 -3.34 13.32
CA HIS A 15 -5.31 -4.56 14.12
C HIS A 15 -4.54 -5.69 13.42
N TYR A 16 -4.62 -5.77 12.09
CA TYR A 16 -3.92 -6.78 11.28
C TYR A 16 -2.61 -6.26 10.67
N GLN A 17 -2.23 -5.03 10.98
CA GLN A 17 -1.04 -4.37 10.46
C GLN A 17 -0.12 -4.01 11.63
N ASP A 18 1.18 -3.97 11.40
CA ASP A 18 2.16 -3.74 12.47
C ASP A 18 2.25 -2.25 12.91
N TRP A 19 1.13 -1.51 12.94
CA TRP A 19 1.07 -0.11 13.37
C TRP A 19 -0.22 0.21 14.15
N GLU A 20 -0.13 1.10 15.16
CA GLU A 20 -1.28 1.47 16.01
C GLU A 20 -1.72 2.95 15.89
N ASP A 21 -0.95 3.83 15.24
CA ASP A 21 -1.26 5.27 15.12
C ASP A 21 -0.85 5.87 13.75
N TYR A 22 -1.44 5.35 12.67
CA TYR A 22 -1.03 5.75 11.32
C TYR A 22 -1.36 7.23 11.03
N THR A 23 -0.35 8.07 10.81
CA THR A 23 -0.56 9.50 10.58
C THR A 23 -0.61 9.88 9.10
N ARG A 24 -1.05 11.10 8.81
CA ARG A 24 -0.92 11.68 7.46
C ARG A 24 0.54 11.73 7.01
N ALA A 25 1.47 12.05 7.91
CA ALA A 25 2.89 12.11 7.57
C ALA A 25 3.44 10.70 7.21
N ASP A 26 2.97 9.66 7.90
CA ASP A 26 3.30 8.27 7.55
C ASP A 26 2.75 7.89 6.18
N ALA A 27 1.52 8.30 5.86
CA ALA A 27 0.91 8.07 4.55
C ALA A 27 1.69 8.77 3.42
N GLU A 28 2.09 10.02 3.64
CA GLU A 28 2.90 10.80 2.70
C GLU A 28 4.27 10.16 2.49
N ARG A 29 4.96 9.75 3.57
CA ARG A 29 6.23 9.04 3.50
C ARG A 29 6.09 7.71 2.75
N PHE A 30 5.04 6.95 3.04
CA PHE A 30 4.79 5.65 2.41
C PHE A 30 4.54 5.80 0.91
N ILE A 31 3.64 6.71 0.52
CA ILE A 31 3.33 6.96 -0.90
C ILE A 31 4.57 7.49 -1.63
N GLY A 32 5.33 8.40 -1.03
CA GLY A 32 6.58 8.88 -1.62
C GLY A 32 7.60 7.75 -1.85
N GLY A 33 7.65 6.77 -0.94
CA GLY A 33 8.44 5.56 -1.13
C GLY A 33 7.95 4.73 -2.32
N VAL A 34 6.66 4.36 -2.36
CA VAL A 34 6.10 3.54 -3.43
C VAL A 34 6.18 4.22 -4.80
N ASP A 35 5.95 5.54 -4.88
CA ASP A 35 6.01 6.32 -6.12
C ASP A 35 7.43 6.33 -6.74
N SER A 36 8.46 6.15 -5.91
CA SER A 36 9.84 6.01 -6.37
C SER A 36 10.22 4.60 -6.84
N MET A 37 9.34 3.61 -6.65
CA MET A 37 9.59 2.20 -6.97
C MET A 37 9.00 1.80 -8.32
N ASN A 38 9.51 0.71 -8.89
CA ASN A 38 8.94 0.10 -10.10
C ASN A 38 8.24 -1.22 -9.74
N PRO A 39 6.96 -1.40 -10.14
CA PRO A 39 6.17 -2.60 -9.83
C PRO A 39 6.73 -3.93 -10.33
N ASN A 40 7.69 -3.90 -11.26
CA ASN A 40 8.13 -5.09 -11.99
C ASN A 40 9.60 -5.44 -11.75
N VAL A 41 10.17 -5.10 -10.60
CA VAL A 41 11.56 -5.44 -10.28
C VAL A 41 11.63 -6.81 -9.57
N PRO A 42 12.31 -7.82 -10.15
CA PRO A 42 12.53 -9.11 -9.49
C PRO A 42 13.31 -8.96 -8.19
N GLY A 43 12.88 -9.66 -7.15
CA GLY A 43 13.46 -9.61 -5.81
C GLY A 43 12.94 -8.47 -4.93
N GLU A 44 12.08 -7.60 -5.46
CA GLU A 44 11.54 -6.46 -4.74
C GLU A 44 10.04 -6.59 -4.48
N TRP A 45 9.63 -6.10 -3.32
CA TRP A 45 8.22 -5.95 -2.97
C TRP A 45 7.66 -4.68 -3.61
N PHE A 46 6.47 -4.77 -4.18
CA PHE A 46 5.71 -3.61 -4.59
C PHE A 46 4.31 -3.63 -3.97
N GLN A 47 3.80 -2.44 -3.63
CA GLN A 47 2.53 -2.28 -2.95
C GLN A 47 1.48 -1.66 -3.87
N TYR A 48 0.35 -2.35 -4.04
CA TYR A 48 -0.79 -1.88 -4.82
C TYR A 48 -1.96 -1.52 -3.92
N ALA A 49 -2.55 -0.34 -4.10
CA ALA A 49 -3.82 -0.02 -3.47
C ALA A 49 -4.99 -0.65 -4.25
N ILE A 50 -5.99 -1.15 -3.53
CA ILE A 50 -7.22 -1.71 -4.10
C ILE A 50 -8.31 -0.65 -4.03
N GLU A 51 -8.70 -0.13 -5.18
CA GLU A 51 -9.70 0.94 -5.30
C GLU A 51 -11.02 0.42 -5.90
N VAL A 52 -12.14 0.80 -5.28
CA VAL A 52 -13.48 0.65 -5.85
C VAL A 52 -13.72 1.79 -6.84
N LYS A 53 -13.58 1.51 -8.14
CA LYS A 53 -13.65 2.51 -9.22
C LYS A 53 -14.91 3.38 -9.24
N SER A 54 -16.05 2.86 -8.79
CA SER A 54 -17.31 3.61 -8.78
C SER A 54 -17.38 4.66 -7.67
N THR A 55 -16.61 4.50 -6.59
CA THR A 55 -16.65 5.38 -5.40
C THR A 55 -15.33 6.08 -5.13
N GLY A 56 -14.23 5.62 -5.71
CA GLY A 56 -12.87 6.09 -5.40
C GLY A 56 -12.37 5.64 -4.02
N GLN A 57 -13.10 4.73 -3.36
CA GLN A 57 -12.74 4.24 -2.04
C GLN A 57 -11.56 3.26 -2.15
N ILE A 58 -10.55 3.45 -1.31
CA ILE A 58 -9.51 2.44 -1.09
C ILE A 58 -10.02 1.47 -0.03
N ILE A 59 -10.06 0.19 -0.38
CA ILE A 59 -10.58 -0.90 0.47
C ILE A 59 -9.50 -1.86 0.95
N GLY A 60 -8.24 -1.62 0.58
CA GLY A 60 -7.13 -2.50 0.89
C GLY A 60 -5.85 -2.13 0.17
N ASP A 61 -4.79 -2.86 0.48
CA ASP A 61 -3.58 -2.93 -0.33
C ASP A 61 -3.06 -4.37 -0.44
N LEU A 62 -2.27 -4.63 -1.47
CA LEU A 62 -1.66 -5.92 -1.76
C LEU A 62 -0.16 -5.73 -2.03
N GLY A 63 0.65 -6.34 -1.17
CA GLY A 63 2.07 -6.51 -1.40
C GLY A 63 2.32 -7.68 -2.35
N VAL A 64 3.03 -7.43 -3.44
CA VAL A 64 3.48 -8.47 -4.39
C VAL A 64 4.99 -8.51 -4.40
N LEU A 65 5.55 -9.70 -4.19
CA LEU A 65 6.97 -9.98 -4.40
C LEU A 65 7.14 -10.69 -5.74
N THR A 66 7.77 -10.03 -6.71
CA THR A 66 8.29 -10.78 -7.86
C THR A 66 9.52 -11.54 -7.40
N LEU A 67 9.58 -12.85 -7.62
CA LEU A 67 10.74 -13.65 -7.24
C LEU A 67 11.95 -13.29 -8.10
N ALA A 68 13.15 -13.24 -7.50
CA ALA A 68 14.38 -12.81 -8.17
C ALA A 68 14.78 -13.70 -9.36
N TYR A 69 14.34 -14.96 -9.37
CA TYR A 69 14.64 -15.94 -10.42
C TYR A 69 13.48 -16.13 -11.40
N ASP A 70 12.43 -15.30 -11.31
CA ASP A 70 11.27 -15.38 -12.20
C ASP A 70 11.70 -15.04 -13.65
N PRO A 71 11.71 -16.02 -14.57
CA PRO A 71 12.14 -15.84 -15.95
C PRO A 71 10.96 -15.30 -16.76
N ARG A 72 10.69 -14.00 -16.68
CA ARG A 72 9.63 -13.41 -17.49
C ARG A 72 9.97 -13.43 -18.98
#